data_AF-A0A8C1IKP3-F1
#
_entry.id   AF-A0A8C1IKP3-F1
#
_cell.length_a   1.000
_cell.length_b   1.000
_cell.length_c   1.000
_cell.angle_alpha   90.00
_cell.angle_beta   90.00
_cell.angle_gamma   90.00
#
_symmetry.space_group_name_H-M   'P 1'
#
loop_
_entity.id
_entity.type
_entity.pdbx_description
1 polymer ?
#
loop_
_entity_poly.entity_id
_entity_poly.type
_entity_poly.pdbx_seq_one_letter_code
_entity_poly.pdbx_strand_id
1 'polypeptide(L)'
;MKACSVSCKVSILSSFESRLMQLENSIIPVHKQTENLQRLQENVDQTLSCLDHVISYYHVAKDTDKIIREGPAGRLDEYLACIAKIQKAVEYFQDNNPDSPELNTVKARFERGKELLEAEFRSLLTRYSKPVPPVLILDAIGGDEDMEVQEDVTLEHLPEAVLQDIICISAWLLEYGRNQDFMNVYFQVRSSQLDRSIKGLKEHFRKNSATSALHSPAVQTKRKETPTKKPPKRPAVFVTRPSLVSVWKDDVLDIEIDSYIHCISAFVKLAQSEYALLTEIIPEHHQKKTFDSLIQEALDNLMLEGDNIVSAARRAIMRHDYSAVLTIFPILRHLKQTKPDFDTTLQGTAASTKNKLPALITSMESIGAKALEEFADSIKNDPDKEYNMPKDGTVHELTSNAILFLQQLLDFQETAGAMLASQESSSSASSYSSEFSRKLLSTYIYKVLGNLQLNLSNKAKVYEDPALRAIFLHNNYNYILKSLEKSELIQLVAVTHKKVEGSYRELIEQEIQNYQRSWLKVTEHLTERNIPAFQPGTKVR
;
A
#
# COMPACT_ATOMS: atom_id res chain seq x y z
N MET A 1 -82.54 -77.40 55.06
CA MET A 1 -82.15 -75.97 55.00
C MET A 1 -81.09 -75.62 53.93
N LYS A 2 -80.23 -76.52 53.44
CA LYS A 2 -79.19 -76.18 52.44
C LYS A 2 -79.69 -75.94 50.99
N ALA A 3 -80.78 -76.57 50.56
CA ALA A 3 -81.28 -76.44 49.18
C ALA A 3 -81.96 -75.08 48.86
N CYS A 4 -82.59 -74.44 49.85
CA CYS A 4 -83.28 -73.16 49.66
C CYS A 4 -82.30 -71.97 49.52
N SER A 5 -81.13 -72.03 50.19
CA SER A 5 -80.06 -71.03 50.07
C SER A 5 -79.38 -71.04 48.69
N VAL A 6 -79.22 -72.22 48.07
CA VAL A 6 -78.63 -72.35 46.74
C VAL A 6 -79.58 -71.82 45.65
N SER A 7 -80.87 -72.15 45.74
CA SER A 7 -81.88 -71.64 44.80
C SER A 7 -82.03 -70.11 44.85
N CYS A 8 -81.98 -69.50 46.04
CA CYS A 8 -81.99 -68.05 46.19
C CYS A 8 -80.72 -67.38 45.64
N LYS A 9 -79.53 -67.98 45.85
CA LYS A 9 -78.27 -67.50 45.23
C LYS A 9 -78.28 -67.61 43.71
N VAL A 10 -78.83 -68.70 43.15
CA VAL A 10 -78.95 -68.89 41.69
C VAL A 10 -79.94 -67.89 41.08
N SER A 11 -81.06 -67.60 41.77
CA SER A 11 -82.03 -66.57 41.36
C SER A 11 -81.46 -65.15 41.39
N ILE A 12 -80.66 -64.82 42.42
CA ILE A 12 -80.00 -63.51 42.51
C ILE A 12 -78.94 -63.38 41.41
N LEU A 13 -78.15 -64.42 41.17
CA LEU A 13 -77.14 -64.43 40.10
C LEU A 13 -77.79 -64.33 38.72
N SER A 14 -78.88 -65.04 38.44
CA SER A 14 -79.58 -64.91 37.16
C SER A 14 -80.24 -63.53 36.99
N SER A 15 -80.71 -62.92 38.07
CA SER A 15 -81.24 -61.54 38.06
C SER A 15 -80.13 -60.53 37.81
N PHE A 16 -78.97 -60.70 38.44
CA PHE A 16 -77.80 -59.86 38.18
C PHE A 16 -77.30 -60.02 36.75
N GLU A 17 -77.19 -61.25 36.24
CA GLU A 17 -76.77 -61.54 34.87
C GLU A 17 -77.76 -60.97 33.86
N SER A 18 -79.06 -61.09 34.10
CA SER A 18 -80.09 -60.46 33.25
C SER A 18 -80.03 -58.93 33.28
N ARG A 19 -79.79 -58.33 34.44
CA ARG A 19 -79.61 -56.88 34.58
C ARG A 19 -78.31 -56.38 33.97
N LEU A 20 -77.23 -57.15 34.08
CA LEU A 20 -75.94 -56.86 33.44
C LEU A 20 -76.08 -56.95 31.93
N MET A 21 -76.77 -57.96 31.42
CA MET A 21 -77.04 -58.13 30.00
C MET A 21 -77.94 -57.00 29.47
N GLN A 22 -78.97 -56.57 30.23
CA GLN A 22 -79.78 -55.39 29.88
C GLN A 22 -78.96 -54.10 29.91
N LEU A 23 -78.10 -53.93 30.91
CA LEU A 23 -77.23 -52.77 31.02
C LEU A 23 -76.23 -52.73 29.87
N GLU A 24 -75.58 -53.86 29.56
CA GLU A 24 -74.65 -54.03 28.44
C GLU A 24 -75.32 -53.73 27.10
N ASN A 25 -76.52 -54.29 26.87
CA ASN A 25 -77.32 -53.99 25.68
C ASN A 25 -77.77 -52.52 25.59
N SER A 26 -77.83 -51.79 26.72
CA SER A 26 -78.19 -50.37 26.74
C SER A 26 -76.97 -49.43 26.65
N ILE A 27 -75.84 -49.79 27.26
CA ILE A 27 -74.63 -48.97 27.35
C ILE A 27 -73.77 -49.12 26.11
N ILE A 28 -73.61 -50.33 25.56
CA ILE A 28 -72.77 -50.54 24.36
C ILE A 28 -73.24 -49.66 23.19
N PRO A 29 -74.54 -49.57 22.85
CA PRO A 29 -75.00 -48.68 21.78
C PRO A 29 -74.75 -47.20 22.08
N VAL A 30 -74.96 -46.76 23.33
CA VAL A 30 -74.71 -45.37 23.74
C VAL A 30 -73.22 -45.04 23.68
N HIS A 31 -72.36 -45.95 24.13
CA HIS A 31 -70.90 -45.78 24.06
C HIS A 31 -70.42 -45.76 22.60
N LYS A 32 -70.91 -46.67 21.75
CA LYS A 32 -70.65 -46.64 20.29
C LYS A 32 -71.15 -45.37 19.63
N GLN A 33 -72.33 -44.87 20.01
CA GLN A 33 -72.85 -43.59 19.52
C GLN A 33 -72.00 -42.41 19.99
N THR A 34 -71.52 -42.42 21.23
CA THR A 34 -70.66 -41.39 21.80
C THR A 34 -69.29 -41.38 21.11
N GLU A 35 -68.70 -42.55 20.88
CA GLU A 35 -67.43 -42.70 20.13
C GLU A 35 -67.57 -42.22 18.69
N ASN A 36 -68.68 -42.57 18.01
CA ASN A 36 -68.96 -42.07 16.67
C ASN A 36 -69.17 -40.55 16.65
N LEU A 37 -69.80 -39.98 17.68
CA LEU A 37 -69.97 -38.53 17.80
C LEU A 37 -68.63 -37.82 18.04
N GLN A 38 -67.75 -38.38 18.89
CA GLN A 38 -66.40 -37.86 19.09
C GLN A 38 -65.57 -37.90 17.81
N ARG A 39 -65.61 -39.02 17.07
CA ARG A 39 -64.95 -39.12 15.77
C ARG A 39 -65.52 -38.11 14.76
N LEU A 40 -66.83 -37.88 14.76
CA LEU A 40 -67.45 -36.85 13.92
C LEU A 40 -66.96 -35.45 14.31
N GLN A 41 -66.91 -35.14 15.60
CA GLN A 41 -66.41 -33.87 16.10
C GLN A 41 -64.95 -33.65 15.71
N GLU A 42 -64.09 -34.65 15.91
CA GLU A 42 -62.68 -34.59 15.50
C GLU A 42 -62.53 -34.36 13.99
N ASN A 43 -63.33 -35.04 13.16
CA ASN A 43 -63.33 -34.83 11.71
C ASN A 43 -63.77 -33.41 11.33
N VAL A 44 -64.77 -32.86 12.03
CA VAL A 44 -65.23 -31.48 11.82
C VAL A 44 -64.15 -30.49 12.22
N ASP A 45 -63.51 -30.66 13.38
CA ASP A 45 -62.45 -29.78 13.86
C ASP A 45 -61.23 -29.82 12.93
N GLN A 46 -60.85 -31.01 12.43
CA GLN A 46 -59.79 -31.14 11.43
C GLN A 46 -60.15 -30.45 10.11
N THR A 47 -61.39 -30.61 9.65
CA THR A 47 -61.85 -29.96 8.41
C THR A 47 -61.88 -28.44 8.55
N LEU A 48 -62.32 -27.92 9.70
CA LEU A 48 -62.27 -26.49 10.01
C LEU A 48 -60.83 -25.99 10.04
N SER A 49 -59.92 -26.71 10.69
CA SER A 49 -58.49 -26.36 10.72
C SER A 49 -57.87 -26.35 9.32
N CYS A 50 -58.23 -27.30 8.44
CA CYS A 50 -57.78 -27.32 7.06
C CYS A 50 -58.34 -26.13 6.27
N LEU A 51 -59.61 -25.77 6.48
CA LEU A 51 -60.26 -24.65 5.82
C LEU A 51 -59.66 -23.32 6.26
N ASP A 52 -59.44 -23.12 7.56
CA ASP A 52 -58.76 -21.95 8.12
C ASP A 52 -57.32 -21.82 7.58
N HIS A 53 -56.62 -22.94 7.44
CA HIS A 53 -55.28 -22.97 6.84
C HIS A 53 -55.31 -22.47 5.38
N VAL A 54 -56.25 -22.95 4.57
CA VAL A 54 -56.40 -22.49 3.17
C VAL A 54 -56.79 -21.02 3.10
N ILE A 55 -57.78 -20.58 3.88
CA ILE A 55 -58.24 -19.19 3.93
C ILE A 55 -57.09 -18.26 4.34
N SER A 56 -56.20 -18.71 5.22
CA SER A 56 -55.06 -17.90 5.66
C SER A 56 -54.21 -17.41 4.48
N TYR A 57 -54.00 -18.22 3.44
CA TYR A 57 -53.23 -17.84 2.23
C TYR A 57 -53.91 -16.74 1.41
N TYR A 58 -55.24 -16.72 1.35
CA TYR A 58 -56.01 -15.67 0.67
C TYR A 58 -55.94 -14.32 1.41
N HIS A 59 -55.67 -14.34 2.72
CA HIS A 59 -55.50 -13.12 3.52
C HIS A 59 -54.05 -12.60 3.56
N VAL A 60 -53.04 -13.42 3.21
CA VAL A 60 -51.60 -13.04 3.23
C VAL A 60 -51.36 -11.72 2.52
N ALA A 61 -51.96 -11.53 1.35
CA ALA A 61 -51.86 -10.30 0.58
C ALA A 61 -52.28 -9.06 1.40
N LYS A 62 -53.42 -9.11 2.08
CA LYS A 62 -53.94 -7.99 2.87
C LYS A 62 -53.15 -7.78 4.15
N ASP A 63 -52.78 -8.86 4.83
CA ASP A 63 -52.08 -8.82 6.12
C ASP A 63 -50.66 -8.25 5.99
N THR A 64 -49.98 -8.54 4.88
CA THR A 64 -48.58 -8.17 4.67
C THR A 64 -48.41 -6.79 4.04
N ASP A 65 -49.48 -6.20 3.49
CA ASP A 65 -49.44 -4.94 2.73
C ASP A 65 -48.80 -3.78 3.51
N LYS A 66 -49.16 -3.64 4.78
CA LYS A 66 -48.63 -2.58 5.64
C LYS A 66 -47.11 -2.70 5.80
N ILE A 67 -46.63 -3.90 6.12
CA ILE A 67 -45.19 -4.16 6.36
C ILE A 67 -44.40 -3.97 5.06
N ILE A 68 -44.88 -4.51 3.94
CA ILE A 68 -44.25 -4.33 2.62
C ILE A 68 -44.19 -2.85 2.23
N ARG A 69 -45.26 -2.08 2.46
CA ARG A 69 -45.30 -0.65 2.12
C ARG A 69 -44.31 0.18 2.93
N GLU A 70 -44.16 -0.14 4.21
CA GLU A 70 -43.31 0.65 5.10
C GLU A 70 -41.82 0.22 5.08
N GLY A 71 -41.50 -0.94 4.50
CA GLY A 71 -40.12 -1.37 4.21
C GLY A 71 -39.35 -1.98 5.41
N PRO A 72 -38.17 -2.56 5.16
CA PRO A 72 -37.38 -3.31 6.13
C PRO A 72 -36.59 -2.46 7.15
N ALA A 73 -36.43 -1.16 6.89
CA ALA A 73 -35.56 -0.28 7.69
C ALA A 73 -35.89 -0.31 9.19
N GLY A 74 -34.92 -0.72 10.01
CA GLY A 74 -35.04 -0.80 11.47
C GLY A 74 -35.90 -1.94 12.02
N ARG A 75 -36.35 -2.87 11.17
CA ARG A 75 -37.20 -4.02 11.54
C ARG A 75 -37.00 -5.21 10.59
N LEU A 76 -35.75 -5.53 10.30
CA LEU A 76 -35.39 -6.53 9.30
C LEU A 76 -36.03 -7.90 9.60
N ASP A 77 -35.98 -8.37 10.85
CA ASP A 77 -36.55 -9.67 11.25
C ASP A 77 -38.05 -9.77 11.00
N GLU A 78 -38.82 -8.75 11.39
CA GLU A 78 -40.27 -8.68 11.15
C GLU A 78 -40.56 -8.69 9.64
N TYR A 79 -39.74 -7.96 8.87
CA TYR A 79 -39.89 -7.86 7.43
C TYR A 79 -39.54 -9.17 6.71
N LEU A 80 -38.48 -9.86 7.12
CA LEU A 80 -38.11 -11.17 6.57
C LEU A 80 -39.16 -12.24 6.91
N ALA A 81 -39.72 -12.23 8.12
CA ALA A 81 -40.82 -13.11 8.50
C ALA A 81 -42.08 -12.83 7.64
N CYS A 82 -42.36 -11.56 7.37
CA CYS A 82 -43.44 -11.13 6.48
C CYS A 82 -43.24 -11.66 5.05
N ILE A 83 -42.04 -11.51 4.49
CA ILE A 83 -41.72 -12.02 3.15
C ILE A 83 -41.78 -13.54 3.10
N ALA A 84 -41.30 -14.26 4.12
CA ALA A 84 -41.41 -15.71 4.20
C ALA A 84 -42.89 -16.18 4.22
N LYS A 85 -43.78 -15.43 4.87
CA LYS A 85 -45.24 -15.69 4.82
C LYS A 85 -45.79 -15.51 3.39
N ILE A 86 -45.32 -14.50 2.66
CA ILE A 86 -45.68 -14.29 1.25
C ILE A 86 -45.14 -15.43 0.37
N GLN A 87 -43.89 -15.85 0.57
CA GLN A 87 -43.28 -16.94 -0.18
C GLN A 87 -44.05 -18.26 -0.03
N LYS A 88 -44.42 -18.63 1.20
CA LYS A 88 -45.26 -19.81 1.45
C LYS A 88 -46.61 -19.74 0.73
N ALA A 89 -47.19 -18.54 0.61
CA ALA A 89 -48.42 -18.35 -0.16
C ALA A 89 -48.19 -18.50 -1.67
N VAL A 90 -47.05 -18.02 -2.18
CA VAL A 90 -46.64 -18.22 -3.58
C VAL A 90 -46.51 -19.71 -3.89
N GLU A 91 -45.80 -20.47 -3.05
CA GLU A 91 -45.63 -21.93 -3.19
C GLU A 91 -46.99 -22.64 -3.15
N TYR A 92 -47.84 -22.32 -2.16
CA TYR A 92 -49.19 -22.88 -2.05
C TYR A 92 -50.03 -22.65 -3.31
N PHE A 93 -50.10 -21.42 -3.81
CA PHE A 93 -50.90 -21.10 -4.99
C PHE A 93 -50.27 -21.67 -6.28
N GLN A 94 -48.94 -21.80 -6.37
CA GLN A 94 -48.30 -22.46 -7.52
C GLN A 94 -48.69 -23.93 -7.61
N ASP A 95 -48.70 -24.64 -6.49
CA ASP A 95 -48.96 -26.08 -6.45
C ASP A 95 -50.46 -26.40 -6.61
N ASN A 96 -51.34 -25.54 -6.09
CA ASN A 96 -52.78 -25.81 -6.04
C ASN A 96 -53.58 -25.06 -7.12
N ASN A 97 -53.22 -23.82 -7.46
CA ASN A 97 -54.01 -22.94 -8.34
C ASN A 97 -53.12 -22.02 -9.22
N PRO A 98 -52.40 -22.58 -10.21
CA PRO A 98 -51.33 -21.88 -10.93
C PRO A 98 -51.79 -20.68 -11.79
N ASP A 99 -53.05 -20.65 -12.23
CA ASP A 99 -53.60 -19.58 -13.08
C ASP A 99 -54.43 -18.54 -12.29
N SER A 100 -54.34 -18.55 -10.96
CA SER A 100 -55.15 -17.69 -10.10
C SER A 100 -54.66 -16.22 -10.07
N PRO A 101 -55.58 -15.23 -10.01
CA PRO A 101 -55.21 -13.82 -9.83
C PRO A 101 -54.55 -13.57 -8.46
N GLU A 102 -54.86 -14.39 -7.46
CA GLU A 102 -54.23 -14.35 -6.14
C GLU A 102 -52.74 -14.65 -6.24
N LEU A 103 -52.34 -15.66 -7.03
CA LEU A 103 -50.93 -15.99 -7.25
C LEU A 103 -50.16 -14.81 -7.84
N ASN A 104 -50.73 -14.15 -8.84
CA ASN A 104 -50.11 -12.98 -9.46
C ASN A 104 -49.93 -11.84 -8.46
N THR A 105 -50.91 -11.65 -7.57
CA THR A 105 -50.86 -10.63 -6.52
C THR A 105 -49.77 -10.91 -5.49
N VAL A 106 -49.66 -12.14 -4.98
CA VAL A 106 -48.63 -12.50 -3.99
C VAL A 106 -47.23 -12.52 -4.61
N LYS A 107 -47.07 -12.96 -5.87
CA LYS A 107 -45.81 -12.86 -6.61
C LYS A 107 -45.36 -11.42 -6.81
N ALA A 108 -46.26 -10.52 -7.21
CA ALA A 108 -45.95 -9.10 -7.36
C ALA A 108 -45.52 -8.47 -6.02
N ARG A 109 -46.17 -8.83 -4.90
CA ARG A 109 -45.75 -8.38 -3.57
C ARG A 109 -44.40 -8.96 -3.13
N PHE A 110 -44.14 -10.22 -3.43
CA PHE A 110 -42.85 -10.84 -3.14
C PHE A 110 -41.71 -10.13 -3.87
N GLU A 111 -41.88 -9.86 -5.16
CA GLU A 111 -40.89 -9.11 -5.96
C GLU A 111 -40.71 -7.68 -5.47
N ARG A 112 -41.80 -7.00 -5.12
CA ARG A 112 -41.70 -5.67 -4.49
C ARG A 112 -40.95 -5.72 -3.16
N GLY A 113 -41.21 -6.76 -2.37
CA GLY A 113 -40.57 -6.99 -1.08
C GLY A 113 -39.06 -7.15 -1.21
N LYS A 114 -38.63 -7.90 -2.23
CA LYS A 114 -37.24 -8.12 -2.62
C LYS A 114 -36.55 -6.85 -3.11
N GLU A 115 -37.17 -6.06 -3.99
CA GLU A 115 -36.62 -4.77 -4.44
C GLU A 115 -36.33 -3.84 -3.26
N LEU A 116 -37.19 -3.87 -2.24
CA LEU A 116 -37.01 -3.10 -1.01
C LEU A 116 -35.85 -3.62 -0.14
N LEU A 117 -35.59 -4.94 -0.12
CA LEU A 117 -34.40 -5.49 0.53
C LEU A 117 -33.12 -5.10 -0.21
N GLU A 118 -33.11 -5.15 -1.54
CA GLU A 118 -31.97 -4.67 -2.34
C GLU A 118 -31.71 -3.17 -2.12
N ALA A 119 -32.77 -2.37 -2.03
CA ALA A 119 -32.69 -0.95 -1.70
C ALA A 119 -32.16 -0.71 -0.29
N GLU A 120 -32.59 -1.51 0.70
CA GLU A 120 -32.12 -1.41 2.08
C GLU A 120 -30.65 -1.80 2.22
N PHE A 121 -30.22 -2.89 1.57
CA PHE A 121 -28.81 -3.29 1.50
C PHE A 121 -27.93 -2.12 0.99
N ARG A 122 -28.35 -1.49 -0.11
CA ARG A 122 -27.67 -0.31 -0.66
C ARG A 122 -27.68 0.86 0.33
N SER A 123 -28.82 1.11 0.98
CA SER A 123 -29.01 2.19 1.95
C SER A 123 -28.07 2.05 3.15
N LEU A 124 -28.05 0.86 3.78
CA LEU A 124 -27.19 0.55 4.92
C LEU A 124 -25.71 0.72 4.56
N LEU A 125 -25.27 0.12 3.44
CA LEU A 125 -23.89 0.27 3.00
C LEU A 125 -23.51 1.72 2.73
N THR A 126 -24.34 2.46 2.00
CA THR A 126 -24.04 3.85 1.61
C THR A 126 -24.03 4.78 2.83
N ARG A 127 -24.92 4.53 3.80
CA ARG A 127 -25.06 5.37 4.99
C ARG A 127 -23.94 5.17 6.00
N TYR A 128 -23.49 3.93 6.18
CA TYR A 128 -22.54 3.58 7.24
C TYR A 128 -21.10 3.39 6.75
N SER A 129 -20.87 3.12 5.46
CA SER A 129 -19.51 3.06 4.92
C SER A 129 -18.90 4.46 4.84
N LYS A 130 -17.93 4.75 5.71
CA LYS A 130 -17.21 6.02 5.76
C LYS A 130 -15.73 5.80 5.43
N PRO A 131 -15.03 6.81 4.88
CA PRO A 131 -13.59 6.70 4.68
C PRO A 131 -12.89 6.59 6.04
N VAL A 132 -11.87 5.77 6.13
CA VAL A 132 -11.06 5.61 7.33
C VAL A 132 -10.25 6.91 7.55
N PRO A 133 -10.30 7.51 8.75
CA PRO A 133 -9.53 8.71 9.07
C PRO A 133 -8.01 8.48 8.94
N PRO A 134 -7.23 9.46 8.46
CA PRO A 134 -5.78 9.35 8.30
C PRO A 134 -5.02 8.89 9.55
N VAL A 135 -5.43 9.35 10.74
CA VAL A 135 -4.78 8.99 12.01
C VAL A 135 -4.91 7.49 12.29
N LEU A 136 -6.09 6.91 12.12
CA LEU A 136 -6.30 5.47 12.32
C LEU A 136 -5.54 4.63 11.29
N ILE A 137 -5.37 5.13 10.06
CA ILE A 137 -4.55 4.47 9.06
C ILE A 137 -3.08 4.47 9.49
N LEU A 138 -2.58 5.60 9.99
CA LEU A 138 -1.20 5.71 10.47
C LEU A 138 -0.96 4.82 11.70
N ASP A 139 -1.93 4.74 12.63
CA ASP A 139 -1.84 3.83 13.79
C ASP A 139 -1.80 2.36 13.35
N ALA A 140 -2.57 1.98 12.31
CA ALA A 140 -2.56 0.63 11.75
C ALA A 140 -1.30 0.30 10.93
N ILE A 141 -0.59 1.30 10.41
CA ILE A 141 0.71 1.11 9.74
C ILE A 141 1.85 1.09 10.77
N GLY A 142 1.82 1.99 11.75
CA GLY A 142 2.88 2.20 12.75
C GLY A 142 2.94 1.15 13.86
N GLY A 143 1.99 0.22 13.91
CA GLY A 143 2.01 -0.90 14.86
C GLY A 143 3.11 -1.95 14.62
N ASP A 144 3.89 -1.82 13.55
CA ASP A 144 4.92 -2.80 13.17
C ASP A 144 6.34 -2.47 13.70
N GLU A 145 6.61 -1.28 14.27
CA GLU A 145 8.01 -0.88 14.52
C GLU A 145 8.58 -0.94 15.95
N ASP A 146 7.86 -1.06 17.08
CA ASP A 146 8.59 -1.02 18.39
C ASP A 146 7.90 -1.58 19.67
N MET A 147 6.81 -2.34 19.60
CA MET A 147 6.19 -2.90 20.81
C MET A 147 5.84 -4.39 20.72
N GLU A 148 6.56 -5.22 21.48
CA GLU A 148 6.43 -6.69 21.58
C GLU A 148 5.05 -7.20 22.07
N VAL A 149 4.07 -6.32 22.26
CA VAL A 149 2.67 -6.67 22.59
C VAL A 149 1.75 -5.61 22.00
N GLN A 150 1.46 -5.67 20.70
CA GLN A 150 0.48 -4.77 20.08
C GLN A 150 -0.76 -5.56 19.67
N GLU A 151 -1.91 -5.21 20.26
CA GLU A 151 -3.21 -5.64 19.79
C GLU A 151 -3.33 -5.24 18.32
N ASP A 152 -3.57 -6.21 17.43
CA ASP A 152 -3.78 -5.98 16.01
C ASP A 152 -4.91 -4.94 15.86
N VAL A 153 -4.60 -3.75 15.36
CA VAL A 153 -5.59 -2.65 15.31
C VAL A 153 -6.63 -3.00 14.26
N THR A 154 -7.74 -3.58 14.70
CA THR A 154 -8.85 -3.94 13.84
C THR A 154 -9.61 -2.69 13.40
N LEU A 155 -9.59 -2.38 12.10
CA LEU A 155 -10.35 -1.28 11.54
C LEU A 155 -11.83 -1.67 11.44
N GLU A 156 -12.65 -1.09 12.31
CA GLU A 156 -14.11 -1.27 12.29
C GLU A 156 -14.74 -0.42 11.18
N HIS A 157 -15.24 -1.10 10.14
CA HIS A 157 -15.83 -0.44 8.96
C HIS A 157 -17.31 -0.11 9.08
N LEU A 158 -18.04 -0.91 9.86
CA LEU A 158 -19.49 -0.86 10.01
C LEU A 158 -19.85 -1.16 11.48
N PRO A 159 -20.89 -0.52 12.04
CA PRO A 159 -21.40 -0.91 13.35
C PRO A 159 -21.93 -2.35 13.33
N GLU A 160 -21.68 -3.12 14.39
CA GLU A 160 -22.03 -4.54 14.48
C GLU A 160 -23.49 -4.85 14.11
N ALA A 161 -24.44 -4.07 14.65
CA ALA A 161 -25.87 -4.25 14.33
C ALA A 161 -26.17 -4.09 12.83
N VAL A 162 -25.50 -3.15 12.17
CA VAL A 162 -25.68 -2.90 10.72
C VAL A 162 -25.02 -4.00 9.90
N LEU A 163 -23.87 -4.50 10.35
CA LEU A 163 -23.17 -5.61 9.71
C LEU A 163 -24.04 -6.88 9.74
N GLN A 164 -24.65 -7.21 10.88
CA GLN A 164 -25.58 -8.34 11.00
C GLN A 164 -26.78 -8.18 10.04
N ASP A 165 -27.39 -7.00 9.98
CA ASP A 165 -28.48 -6.72 9.03
C ASP A 165 -28.03 -6.94 7.57
N ILE A 166 -26.84 -6.47 7.20
CA ILE A 166 -26.27 -6.62 5.87
C ILE A 166 -26.00 -8.10 5.54
N ILE A 167 -25.48 -8.88 6.49
CA ILE A 167 -25.24 -10.33 6.32
C ILE A 167 -26.57 -11.07 6.13
N CYS A 168 -27.59 -10.76 6.94
CA CYS A 168 -28.91 -11.36 6.80
C CYS A 168 -29.53 -11.03 5.43
N ILE A 169 -29.45 -9.78 4.99
CA ILE A 169 -29.96 -9.38 3.67
C ILE A 169 -29.15 -10.03 2.54
N SER A 170 -27.82 -10.10 2.64
CA SER A 170 -26.97 -10.71 1.59
C SER A 170 -27.24 -12.21 1.45
N ALA A 171 -27.40 -12.92 2.57
CA ALA A 171 -27.77 -14.34 2.58
C ALA A 171 -29.16 -14.55 1.95
N TRP A 172 -30.13 -13.71 2.29
CA TRP A 172 -31.48 -13.78 1.72
C TRP A 172 -31.47 -13.49 0.21
N LEU A 173 -30.76 -12.46 -0.23
CA LEU A 173 -30.61 -12.10 -1.64
C LEU A 173 -29.82 -13.14 -2.43
N LEU A 174 -28.95 -13.92 -1.80
CA LEU A 174 -28.27 -15.02 -2.48
C LEU A 174 -29.24 -16.15 -2.86
N GLU A 175 -30.16 -16.48 -1.96
CA GLU A 175 -31.10 -17.59 -2.15
C GLU A 175 -32.29 -17.17 -3.04
N TYR A 176 -32.81 -15.97 -2.83
CA TYR A 176 -34.05 -15.49 -3.48
C TYR A 176 -33.81 -14.39 -4.53
N GLY A 177 -32.55 -13.98 -4.74
CA GLY A 177 -32.13 -12.95 -5.71
C GLY A 177 -32.41 -13.33 -7.16
N ARG A 178 -32.62 -12.31 -8.00
CA ARG A 178 -32.81 -12.49 -9.46
C ARG A 178 -31.46 -12.50 -10.15
N ASN A 179 -30.49 -11.82 -9.55
CA ASN A 179 -29.12 -11.65 -10.03
C ASN A 179 -28.19 -11.41 -8.83
N GLN A 180 -26.90 -11.28 -9.12
CA GLN A 180 -25.85 -11.03 -8.14
C GLN A 180 -25.52 -9.52 -8.04
N ASP A 181 -26.47 -8.64 -8.39
CA ASP A 181 -26.19 -7.20 -8.48
C ASP A 181 -25.88 -6.56 -7.13
N PHE A 182 -26.39 -7.10 -6.02
CA PHE A 182 -26.06 -6.59 -4.69
C PHE A 182 -24.54 -6.68 -4.41
N MET A 183 -23.84 -7.67 -4.98
CA MET A 183 -22.37 -7.76 -4.88
C MET A 183 -21.70 -6.62 -5.65
N ASN A 184 -22.28 -6.20 -6.78
CA ASN A 184 -21.83 -5.03 -7.53
C ASN A 184 -22.01 -3.76 -6.72
N VAL A 185 -23.16 -3.61 -6.05
CA VAL A 185 -23.41 -2.49 -5.12
C VAL A 185 -22.39 -2.48 -3.99
N TYR A 186 -22.13 -3.64 -3.40
CA TYR A 186 -21.16 -3.78 -2.31
C TYR A 186 -19.78 -3.29 -2.72
N PHE A 187 -19.18 -3.86 -3.76
CA PHE A 187 -17.83 -3.47 -4.12
C PHE A 187 -17.76 -2.03 -4.60
N GLN A 188 -18.78 -1.48 -5.28
CA GLN A 188 -18.78 -0.09 -5.72
C GLN A 188 -18.76 0.89 -4.55
N VAL A 189 -19.59 0.65 -3.52
CA VAL A 189 -19.62 1.50 -2.33
C VAL A 189 -18.29 1.40 -1.59
N ARG A 190 -17.83 0.17 -1.30
CA ARG A 190 -16.58 -0.06 -0.56
C ARG A 190 -15.35 0.47 -1.31
N SER A 191 -15.27 0.28 -2.63
CA SER A 191 -14.18 0.80 -3.49
C SER A 191 -14.05 2.32 -3.38
N SER A 192 -15.18 3.04 -3.44
CA SER A 192 -15.17 4.51 -3.29
C SER A 192 -14.66 4.95 -1.91
N GLN A 193 -14.98 4.21 -0.85
CA GLN A 193 -14.52 4.53 0.49
C GLN A 193 -13.03 4.21 0.70
N LEU A 194 -12.55 3.09 0.15
CA LEU A 194 -11.13 2.73 0.13
C LEU A 194 -10.29 3.82 -0.56
N ASP A 195 -10.67 4.21 -1.77
CA ASP A 195 -9.99 5.25 -2.54
C ASP A 195 -10.00 6.61 -1.82
N ARG A 196 -11.14 7.00 -1.24
CA ARG A 196 -11.25 8.24 -0.44
C ARG A 196 -10.39 8.21 0.82
N SER A 197 -10.19 7.05 1.43
CA SER A 197 -9.34 6.89 2.62
C SER A 197 -7.88 7.16 2.28
N ILE A 198 -7.39 6.59 1.17
CA ILE A 198 -6.01 6.81 0.68
C ILE A 198 -5.82 8.26 0.23
N LYS A 199 -6.77 8.84 -0.52
CA LYS A 199 -6.73 10.26 -0.90
C LYS A 199 -6.76 11.19 0.32
N GLY A 200 -7.54 10.84 1.34
CA GLY A 200 -7.61 11.55 2.62
C GLY A 200 -6.27 11.53 3.36
N LEU A 201 -5.56 10.40 3.36
CA LEU A 201 -4.23 10.27 3.94
C LEU A 201 -3.22 11.17 3.20
N LYS A 202 -3.21 11.14 1.87
CA LYS A 202 -2.34 12.01 1.06
C LYS A 202 -2.56 13.50 1.37
N GLU A 203 -3.83 13.92 1.44
CA GLU A 203 -4.20 15.29 1.76
C GLU A 203 -3.81 15.69 3.19
N HIS A 204 -3.83 14.74 4.13
CA HIS A 204 -3.38 14.97 5.51
C HIS A 204 -1.89 15.30 5.58
N PHE A 205 -1.02 14.56 4.85
CA PHE A 205 0.39 14.91 4.73
C PHE A 205 0.59 16.30 4.12
N ARG A 206 -0.14 16.62 3.05
CA ARG A 206 -0.06 17.94 2.40
C ARG A 206 -0.46 19.10 3.32
N LYS A 207 -1.48 18.90 4.17
CA LYS A 207 -1.99 19.92 5.11
C LYS A 207 -1.10 20.10 6.34
N ASN A 208 -0.63 19.00 6.94
CA ASN A 208 0.20 19.09 8.14
C ASN A 208 1.52 19.82 7.85
N SER A 209 2.05 19.67 6.65
CA SER A 209 3.22 20.42 6.17
C SER A 209 2.95 21.92 5.98
N ALA A 210 1.73 22.32 5.64
CA ALA A 210 1.36 23.74 5.50
C ALA A 210 1.20 24.43 6.87
N THR A 211 0.80 23.69 7.92
CA THR A 211 0.62 24.24 9.28
C THR A 211 1.92 24.42 10.06
N SER A 212 2.94 23.59 9.83
CA SER A 212 4.29 23.76 10.42
C SER A 212 5.01 25.01 9.87
N ALA A 213 4.62 25.52 8.70
CA ALA A 213 5.16 26.76 8.13
C ALA A 213 4.62 28.07 8.77
N LEU A 214 3.55 28.01 9.58
CA LEU A 214 2.94 29.22 10.19
C LEU A 214 3.21 29.41 11.69
N HIS A 215 3.78 28.44 12.40
CA HIS A 215 4.01 28.52 13.84
C HIS A 215 5.47 28.30 14.22
N SER A 216 6.30 29.29 13.94
CA SER A 216 7.45 29.60 14.81
C SER A 216 6.96 30.60 15.87
N PRO A 217 6.82 30.21 17.16
CA PRO A 217 6.61 31.20 18.20
C PRO A 217 7.94 31.94 18.38
N ALA A 218 7.96 33.19 17.92
CA ALA A 218 9.00 34.14 18.27
C ALA A 218 9.00 34.32 19.79
N VAL A 219 9.88 33.60 20.49
CA VAL A 219 10.19 33.87 21.89
C VAL A 219 11.05 35.15 21.91
N GLN A 220 10.36 36.27 22.01
CA GLN A 220 10.94 37.53 22.47
C GLN A 220 11.25 37.41 23.96
N THR A 221 12.52 37.23 24.32
CA THR A 221 12.99 37.50 25.69
C THR A 221 14.25 38.36 25.67
N LYS A 222 13.97 39.67 25.80
CA LYS A 222 14.70 40.73 26.51
C LYS A 222 16.24 40.67 26.56
N ARG A 223 16.83 41.64 25.85
CA ARG A 223 18.17 42.21 26.08
C ARG A 223 18.44 42.49 27.57
N LYS A 224 19.64 42.13 28.02
CA LYS A 224 20.32 42.78 29.14
C LYS A 224 21.74 43.13 28.68
N GLU A 225 22.02 44.43 28.58
CA GLU A 225 23.33 44.98 28.23
C GLU A 225 24.30 44.89 29.40
N THR A 226 25.54 44.47 29.16
CA THR A 226 26.73 44.97 29.86
C THR A 226 27.96 44.90 28.95
N PRO A 227 28.91 45.85 29.01
CA PRO A 227 29.92 46.06 27.97
C PRO A 227 31.30 45.54 28.39
N THR A 228 32.01 44.82 27.51
CA THR A 228 33.49 44.74 27.59
C THR A 228 34.15 44.28 26.28
N LYS A 229 34.86 45.22 25.65
CA LYS A 229 36.13 45.17 24.88
C LYS A 229 36.44 43.95 23.95
N LYS A 230 36.60 44.26 22.66
CA LYS A 230 37.24 43.44 21.61
C LYS A 230 38.78 43.39 21.73
N PRO A 231 39.43 42.36 21.13
CA PRO A 231 40.55 42.54 20.19
C PRO A 231 40.36 41.74 18.86
N PRO A 232 41.26 41.87 17.85
CA PRO A 232 40.87 41.96 16.43
C PRO A 232 41.07 40.70 15.54
N LYS A 233 40.34 40.76 14.41
CA LYS A 233 40.36 40.07 13.10
C LYS A 233 41.51 39.11 12.73
N ARG A 234 41.11 37.95 12.18
CA ARG A 234 41.77 37.24 11.06
C ARG A 234 40.74 36.98 9.94
N PRO A 235 41.12 36.96 8.65
CA PRO A 235 40.17 36.84 7.55
C PRO A 235 39.74 35.37 7.40
N ALA A 236 38.45 35.09 7.60
CA ALA A 236 37.86 33.80 7.27
C ALA A 236 37.40 33.82 5.82
N VAL A 237 37.80 32.77 5.11
CA VAL A 237 37.44 32.41 3.74
C VAL A 237 35.92 32.38 3.61
N PHE A 238 35.40 33.01 2.55
CA PHE A 238 34.00 32.93 2.15
C PHE A 238 33.68 31.47 1.77
N VAL A 239 33.06 30.74 2.70
CA VAL A 239 32.22 29.59 2.35
C VAL A 239 30.86 30.17 2.01
N THR A 240 30.56 30.26 0.72
CA THR A 240 29.21 30.54 0.23
C THR A 240 28.27 29.47 0.78
N ARG A 241 27.40 29.89 1.70
CA ARG A 241 26.22 29.12 2.13
C ARG A 241 25.44 28.63 0.90
N PRO A 242 24.88 27.40 0.93
CA PRO A 242 23.88 27.01 -0.06
C PRO A 242 22.71 28.01 0.00
N SER A 243 22.24 28.42 -1.16
CA SER A 243 21.12 29.35 -1.29
C SER A 243 19.91 28.84 -0.52
N LEU A 244 19.24 29.70 0.24
CA LEU A 244 17.98 29.44 0.94
C LEU A 244 16.84 28.91 0.01
N VAL A 245 17.03 28.87 -1.30
CA VAL A 245 16.06 28.37 -2.28
C VAL A 245 16.16 26.85 -2.50
N SER A 246 17.30 26.22 -2.19
CA SER A 246 17.47 24.76 -2.31
C SER A 246 16.82 24.01 -1.14
N VAL A 247 16.90 24.55 0.07
CA VAL A 247 16.36 23.94 1.29
C VAL A 247 14.83 23.76 1.22
N TRP A 248 14.12 24.68 0.58
CA TRP A 248 12.65 24.67 0.52
C TRP A 248 12.11 23.75 -0.59
N LYS A 249 12.96 23.37 -1.54
CA LYS A 249 12.61 22.42 -2.60
C LYS A 249 12.72 20.99 -2.10
N ASP A 250 13.75 20.69 -1.30
CA ASP A 250 13.96 19.37 -0.71
C ASP A 250 12.82 19.02 0.25
N ASP A 251 12.41 19.93 1.15
CA ASP A 251 11.33 19.65 2.10
C ASP A 251 10.00 19.26 1.44
N VAL A 252 9.60 19.91 0.32
CA VAL A 252 8.34 19.61 -0.37
C VAL A 252 8.39 18.28 -1.11
N LEU A 253 9.53 17.96 -1.73
CA LEU A 253 9.74 16.69 -2.40
C LEU A 253 9.77 15.54 -1.40
N ASP A 254 10.41 15.72 -0.25
CA ASP A 254 10.46 14.75 0.84
C ASP A 254 9.05 14.44 1.37
N ILE A 255 8.19 15.45 1.53
CA ILE A 255 6.79 15.26 1.91
C ILE A 255 6.00 14.45 0.87
N GLU A 256 6.20 14.73 -0.42
CA GLU A 256 5.51 13.98 -1.49
C GLU A 256 5.97 12.51 -1.53
N ILE A 257 7.27 12.27 -1.31
CA ILE A 257 7.86 10.93 -1.22
C ILE A 257 7.30 10.17 0.00
N ASP A 258 7.35 10.79 1.18
CA ASP A 258 6.85 10.20 2.41
C ASP A 258 5.35 9.92 2.31
N SER A 259 4.58 10.86 1.76
CA SER A 259 3.15 10.66 1.55
C SER A 259 2.87 9.49 0.61
N TYR A 260 3.66 9.31 -0.45
CA TYR A 260 3.47 8.19 -1.37
C TYR A 260 3.82 6.85 -0.72
N ILE A 261 4.92 6.80 0.04
CA ILE A 261 5.33 5.62 0.83
C ILE A 261 4.22 5.18 1.77
N HIS A 262 3.65 6.09 2.57
CA HIS A 262 2.56 5.78 3.48
C HIS A 262 1.29 5.34 2.76
N CYS A 263 0.99 5.90 1.58
CA CYS A 263 -0.16 5.47 0.77
C CYS A 263 -0.02 4.03 0.26
N ILE A 264 1.20 3.56 -0.04
CA ILE A 264 1.45 2.15 -0.40
C ILE A 264 1.15 1.24 0.78
N SER A 265 1.67 1.54 1.96
CA SER A 265 1.42 0.74 3.17
C SER A 265 -0.06 0.77 3.56
N ALA A 266 -0.68 1.96 3.49
CA ALA A 266 -2.10 2.15 3.75
C ALA A 266 -2.98 1.29 2.84
N PHE A 267 -2.66 1.23 1.54
CA PHE A 267 -3.41 0.39 0.60
C PHE A 267 -3.39 -1.08 1.05
N VAL A 268 -2.24 -1.61 1.46
CA VAL A 268 -2.12 -3.00 1.91
C VAL A 268 -2.99 -3.25 3.14
N LYS A 269 -2.82 -2.45 4.21
CA LYS A 269 -3.58 -2.63 5.46
C LYS A 269 -5.09 -2.44 5.24
N LEU A 270 -5.50 -1.45 4.46
CA LEU A 270 -6.91 -1.22 4.14
C LEU A 270 -7.48 -2.34 3.26
N ALA A 271 -6.74 -2.83 2.26
CA ALA A 271 -7.18 -3.93 1.42
C ALA A 271 -7.32 -5.25 2.21
N GLN A 272 -6.42 -5.53 3.16
CA GLN A 272 -6.54 -6.66 4.08
C GLN A 272 -7.82 -6.55 4.92
N SER A 273 -8.08 -5.36 5.47
CA SER A 273 -9.26 -5.10 6.28
C SER A 273 -10.58 -5.16 5.46
N GLU A 274 -10.58 -4.66 4.22
CA GLU A 274 -11.72 -4.82 3.30
C GLU A 274 -11.95 -6.28 2.92
N TYR A 275 -10.88 -7.08 2.77
CA TYR A 275 -11.03 -8.51 2.51
C TYR A 275 -11.66 -9.24 3.69
N ALA A 276 -11.24 -8.93 4.93
CA ALA A 276 -11.84 -9.48 6.13
C ALA A 276 -13.36 -9.21 6.18
N LEU A 277 -13.78 -7.94 6.03
CA LEU A 277 -15.20 -7.58 5.97
C LEU A 277 -15.95 -8.28 4.83
N LEU A 278 -15.32 -8.36 3.65
CA LEU A 278 -15.90 -9.00 2.47
C LEU A 278 -16.16 -10.50 2.71
N THR A 279 -15.31 -11.20 3.46
CA THR A 279 -15.51 -12.63 3.74
C THR A 279 -16.73 -12.92 4.59
N GLU A 280 -17.19 -11.97 5.39
CA GLU A 280 -18.38 -12.11 6.23
C GLU A 280 -19.67 -11.90 5.42
N ILE A 281 -19.66 -11.03 4.41
CA ILE A 281 -20.86 -10.60 3.67
C ILE A 281 -21.03 -11.38 2.36
N ILE A 282 -19.93 -11.68 1.66
CA ILE A 282 -19.93 -12.22 0.30
C ILE A 282 -19.65 -13.73 0.31
N PRO A 283 -20.42 -14.56 -0.44
CA PRO A 283 -20.20 -16.00 -0.51
C PRO A 283 -18.85 -16.39 -1.12
N GLU A 284 -18.23 -17.45 -0.59
CA GLU A 284 -16.86 -17.90 -0.90
C GLU A 284 -16.53 -17.92 -2.41
N HIS A 285 -17.43 -18.47 -3.24
CA HIS A 285 -17.24 -18.55 -4.68
C HIS A 285 -17.10 -17.19 -5.39
N HIS A 286 -17.67 -16.13 -4.82
CA HIS A 286 -17.66 -14.78 -5.40
C HIS A 286 -16.63 -13.86 -4.74
N GLN A 287 -16.05 -14.23 -3.60
CA GLN A 287 -15.20 -13.35 -2.81
C GLN A 287 -14.01 -12.79 -3.60
N LYS A 288 -13.25 -13.66 -4.30
CA LYS A 288 -12.06 -13.23 -5.03
C LYS A 288 -12.37 -12.27 -6.18
N LYS A 289 -13.45 -12.52 -6.93
CA LYS A 289 -13.87 -11.65 -8.04
C LYS A 289 -14.38 -10.30 -7.55
N THR A 290 -15.19 -10.31 -6.48
CA THR A 290 -15.72 -9.09 -5.86
C THR A 290 -14.59 -8.26 -5.24
N PHE A 291 -13.64 -8.91 -4.56
CA PHE A 291 -12.47 -8.24 -4.00
C PHE A 291 -11.59 -7.62 -5.09
N ASP A 292 -11.30 -8.37 -6.16
CA ASP A 292 -10.50 -7.86 -7.28
C ASP A 292 -11.15 -6.60 -7.89
N SER A 293 -12.47 -6.56 -8.00
CA SER A 293 -13.23 -5.39 -8.48
C SER A 293 -13.24 -4.22 -7.49
N LEU A 294 -13.32 -4.52 -6.18
CA LEU A 294 -13.33 -3.53 -5.09
C LEU A 294 -12.06 -2.70 -5.08
N ILE A 295 -10.90 -3.33 -5.23
CA ILE A 295 -9.61 -2.64 -5.07
C ILE A 295 -9.14 -1.89 -6.32
N GLN A 296 -9.76 -2.09 -7.50
CA GLN A 296 -9.23 -1.56 -8.77
C GLN A 296 -9.04 -0.06 -8.74
N GLU A 297 -10.05 0.73 -8.35
CA GLU A 297 -9.99 2.20 -8.42
C GLU A 297 -8.85 2.75 -7.55
N ALA A 298 -8.77 2.30 -6.30
CA ALA A 298 -7.73 2.70 -5.36
C ALA A 298 -6.33 2.27 -5.85
N LEU A 299 -6.20 1.04 -6.35
CA LEU A 299 -4.94 0.51 -6.85
C LEU A 299 -4.48 1.25 -8.12
N ASP A 300 -5.38 1.48 -9.08
CA ASP A 300 -5.07 2.19 -10.32
C ASP A 300 -4.61 3.62 -10.06
N ASN A 301 -5.29 4.33 -9.16
CA ASN A 301 -4.89 5.68 -8.76
C ASN A 301 -3.50 5.69 -8.09
N LEU A 302 -3.20 4.68 -7.26
CA LEU A 302 -1.90 4.53 -6.60
C LEU A 302 -0.78 4.22 -7.59
N MET A 303 -1.02 3.34 -8.56
CA MET A 303 -0.05 3.02 -9.62
C MET A 303 0.18 4.21 -10.54
N LEU A 304 -0.88 4.94 -10.89
CA LEU A 304 -0.79 6.17 -11.69
C LEU A 304 0.08 7.23 -11.01
N GLU A 305 -0.03 7.37 -9.68
CA GLU A 305 0.84 8.26 -8.91
C GLU A 305 2.31 7.83 -9.01
N GLY A 306 2.59 6.53 -8.87
CA GLY A 306 3.94 5.98 -9.08
C GLY A 306 4.48 6.26 -10.49
N ASP A 307 3.65 6.11 -11.51
CA ASP A 307 4.01 6.41 -12.91
C ASP A 307 4.25 7.92 -13.13
N ASN A 308 3.54 8.79 -12.42
CA ASN A 308 3.78 10.23 -12.43
C ASN A 308 5.16 10.57 -11.85
N ILE A 309 5.58 9.89 -10.78
CA ILE A 309 6.91 10.04 -10.18
C ILE A 309 7.99 9.57 -11.17
N VAL A 310 7.81 8.42 -11.79
CA VAL A 310 8.72 7.92 -12.86
C VAL A 310 8.81 8.93 -14.01
N SER A 311 7.68 9.50 -14.42
CA SER A 311 7.61 10.50 -15.49
C SER A 311 8.25 11.84 -15.09
N ALA A 312 8.18 12.23 -13.82
CA ALA A 312 8.88 13.39 -13.28
C ALA A 312 10.40 13.17 -13.29
N ALA A 313 10.88 12.02 -12.79
CA ALA A 313 12.29 11.64 -12.83
C ALA A 313 12.82 11.62 -14.28
N ARG A 314 12.07 11.03 -15.22
CA ARG A 314 12.42 11.03 -16.65
C ARG A 314 12.62 12.44 -17.21
N ARG A 315 11.73 13.39 -16.88
CA ARG A 315 11.84 14.78 -17.32
C ARG A 315 13.03 15.50 -16.69
N ALA A 316 13.38 15.19 -15.45
CA ALA A 316 14.56 15.75 -14.78
C ALA A 316 15.87 15.25 -15.42
N ILE A 317 15.95 13.95 -15.69
CA ILE A 317 17.09 13.33 -16.39
C ILE A 317 17.32 13.97 -17.77
N MET A 318 16.26 14.22 -18.54
CA MET A 318 16.36 14.92 -19.84
C MET A 318 16.88 16.37 -19.72
N ARG A 319 16.81 16.97 -18.54
CA ARG A 319 17.35 18.31 -18.25
C ARG A 319 18.76 18.25 -17.66
N HIS A 320 19.40 17.07 -17.67
CA HIS A 320 20.67 16.79 -17.00
C HIS A 320 20.63 16.95 -15.48
N ASP A 321 19.44 16.88 -14.88
CA ASP A 321 19.26 16.82 -13.44
C ASP A 321 19.17 15.36 -12.99
N TYR A 322 20.34 14.74 -12.84
CA TYR A 322 20.46 13.34 -12.43
C TYR A 322 20.19 13.13 -10.93
N SER A 323 20.15 14.20 -10.14
CA SER A 323 19.85 14.13 -8.70
C SER A 323 18.43 13.62 -8.43
N ALA A 324 17.52 13.77 -9.39
CA ALA A 324 16.15 13.24 -9.33
C ALA A 324 16.08 11.71 -9.21
N VAL A 325 17.16 10.96 -9.48
CA VAL A 325 17.18 9.52 -9.18
C VAL A 325 17.14 9.23 -7.68
N LEU A 326 17.64 10.16 -6.85
CA LEU A 326 17.69 10.01 -5.41
C LEU A 326 16.28 9.93 -4.80
N THR A 327 15.30 10.59 -5.40
CA THR A 327 13.89 10.52 -4.96
C THR A 327 13.24 9.17 -5.25
N ILE A 328 13.78 8.40 -6.22
CA ILE A 328 13.27 7.07 -6.58
C ILE A 328 13.74 6.02 -5.57
N PHE A 329 14.92 6.17 -4.96
CA PHE A 329 15.49 5.12 -4.11
C PHE A 329 14.65 4.80 -2.86
N PRO A 330 14.20 5.78 -2.04
CA PRO A 330 13.36 5.49 -0.88
C PRO A 330 12.06 4.77 -1.28
N ILE A 331 11.42 5.24 -2.35
CA ILE A 331 10.17 4.66 -2.85
C ILE A 331 10.41 3.23 -3.32
N LEU A 332 11.40 3.00 -4.18
CA LEU A 332 11.71 1.67 -4.71
C LEU A 332 12.08 0.69 -3.59
N ARG A 333 12.82 1.15 -2.58
CA ARG A 333 13.13 0.36 -1.37
C ARG A 333 11.84 -0.07 -0.67
N HIS A 334 10.94 0.88 -0.40
CA HIS A 334 9.66 0.60 0.24
C HIS A 334 8.79 -0.35 -0.59
N LEU A 335 8.65 -0.11 -1.90
CA LEU A 335 7.87 -0.99 -2.80
C LEU A 335 8.38 -2.44 -2.78
N LYS A 336 9.70 -2.64 -2.74
CA LYS A 336 10.32 -3.98 -2.64
C LYS A 336 10.09 -4.62 -1.27
N GLN A 337 10.15 -3.84 -0.19
CA GLN A 337 9.88 -4.31 1.18
C GLN A 337 8.41 -4.73 1.35
N THR A 338 7.47 -3.93 0.83
CA THR A 338 6.02 -4.16 0.94
C THR A 338 5.50 -5.21 -0.06
N LYS A 339 6.31 -5.60 -1.06
CA LYS A 339 5.91 -6.56 -2.09
C LYS A 339 5.36 -7.89 -1.56
N PRO A 340 5.96 -8.56 -0.56
CA PRO A 340 5.44 -9.83 -0.04
C PRO A 340 4.04 -9.69 0.56
N ASP A 341 3.79 -8.62 1.32
CA ASP A 341 2.48 -8.35 1.92
C ASP A 341 1.44 -8.01 0.86
N PHE A 342 1.86 -7.29 -0.17
CA PHE A 342 1.05 -6.99 -1.34
C PHE A 342 0.67 -8.26 -2.11
N ASP A 343 1.64 -9.15 -2.39
CA ASP A 343 1.41 -10.42 -3.08
C ASP A 343 0.48 -11.35 -2.28
N THR A 344 0.61 -11.36 -0.95
CA THR A 344 -0.25 -12.10 -0.04
C THR A 344 -1.67 -11.55 -0.04
N THR A 345 -1.82 -10.23 0.09
CA THR A 345 -3.12 -9.54 0.10
C THR A 345 -3.88 -9.73 -1.22
N LEU A 346 -3.16 -9.72 -2.34
CA LEU A 346 -3.75 -9.90 -3.68
C LEU A 346 -3.87 -11.37 -4.11
N GLN A 347 -3.66 -12.33 -3.21
CA GLN A 347 -3.76 -13.75 -3.55
C GLN A 347 -5.18 -14.12 -4.01
N GLY A 348 -5.26 -14.65 -5.23
CA GLY A 348 -6.52 -15.07 -5.88
C GLY A 348 -7.18 -14.02 -6.77
N THR A 349 -6.63 -12.81 -6.86
CA THR A 349 -7.05 -11.78 -7.84
C THR A 349 -6.52 -12.07 -9.24
N ALA A 350 -7.01 -11.33 -10.26
CA ALA A 350 -6.54 -11.47 -11.63
C ALA A 350 -5.02 -11.24 -11.77
N ALA A 351 -4.41 -11.92 -12.74
CA ALA A 351 -2.99 -11.76 -13.03
C ALA A 351 -2.64 -10.31 -13.41
N SER A 352 -3.54 -9.61 -14.12
CA SER A 352 -3.38 -8.19 -14.45
C SER A 352 -3.27 -7.32 -13.20
N THR A 353 -4.04 -7.61 -12.14
CA THR A 353 -4.02 -6.88 -10.87
C THR A 353 -2.70 -7.11 -10.11
N LYS A 354 -2.30 -8.39 -9.97
CA LYS A 354 -1.04 -8.77 -9.29
C LYS A 354 0.21 -8.23 -9.97
N ASN A 355 0.17 -8.05 -11.30
CA ASN A 355 1.31 -7.56 -12.07
C ASN A 355 1.47 -6.03 -12.04
N LYS A 356 0.52 -5.26 -11.49
CA LYS A 356 0.62 -3.78 -11.45
C LYS A 356 1.82 -3.29 -10.63
N LEU A 357 1.98 -3.78 -9.39
CA LEU A 357 3.11 -3.40 -8.53
C LEU A 357 4.48 -3.85 -9.10
N PRO A 358 4.65 -5.11 -9.56
CA PRO A 358 5.88 -5.53 -10.25
C PRO A 358 6.20 -4.69 -11.49
N ALA A 359 5.20 -4.31 -12.29
CA ALA A 359 5.42 -3.46 -13.46
C ALA A 359 5.93 -2.07 -13.06
N LEU A 360 5.38 -1.48 -11.99
CA LEU A 360 5.86 -0.21 -11.45
C LEU A 360 7.29 -0.31 -10.92
N ILE A 361 7.61 -1.37 -10.18
CA ILE A 361 8.98 -1.63 -9.68
C ILE A 361 9.97 -1.70 -10.86
N THR A 362 9.66 -2.49 -11.89
CA THR A 362 10.52 -2.58 -13.09
C THR A 362 10.66 -1.24 -13.81
N SER A 363 9.59 -0.45 -13.88
CA SER A 363 9.61 0.90 -14.45
C SER A 363 10.54 1.84 -13.69
N MET A 364 10.46 1.83 -12.34
CA MET A 364 11.34 2.58 -11.44
C MET A 364 12.80 2.12 -11.52
N GLU A 365 13.06 0.82 -11.61
CA GLU A 365 14.40 0.27 -11.78
C GLU A 365 15.02 0.69 -13.11
N SER A 366 14.25 0.59 -14.20
CA SER A 366 14.73 0.96 -15.54
C SER A 366 15.06 2.44 -15.63
N ILE A 367 14.21 3.34 -15.10
CA ILE A 367 14.51 4.78 -15.13
C ILE A 367 15.69 5.14 -14.24
N GLY A 368 15.82 4.52 -13.07
CA GLY A 368 16.93 4.79 -12.17
C GLY A 368 18.26 4.28 -12.71
N ALA A 369 18.31 3.09 -13.29
CA ALA A 369 19.51 2.57 -13.94
C ALA A 369 19.92 3.44 -15.14
N LYS A 370 18.94 3.90 -15.93
CA LYS A 370 19.18 4.85 -17.02
C LYS A 370 19.76 6.18 -16.49
N ALA A 371 19.24 6.69 -15.38
CA ALA A 371 19.77 7.91 -14.75
C ALA A 371 21.24 7.75 -14.32
N LEU A 372 21.57 6.60 -13.71
CA LEU A 372 22.93 6.29 -13.30
C LEU A 372 23.88 6.19 -14.50
N GLU A 373 23.46 5.57 -15.60
CA GLU A 373 24.28 5.46 -16.80
C GLU A 373 24.49 6.83 -17.48
N GLU A 374 23.42 7.60 -17.67
CA GLU A 374 23.51 8.93 -18.28
C GLU A 374 24.33 9.89 -17.40
N PHE A 375 24.28 9.76 -16.07
CA PHE A 375 25.15 10.50 -15.17
C PHE A 375 26.63 10.16 -15.41
N ALA A 376 26.98 8.87 -15.52
CA ALA A 376 28.34 8.45 -15.80
C ALA A 376 28.85 8.96 -17.16
N ASP A 377 27.98 8.99 -18.17
CA ASP A 377 28.25 9.55 -19.49
C ASP A 377 28.37 11.08 -19.47
N SER A 378 27.57 11.77 -18.65
CA SER A 378 27.64 13.22 -18.49
C SER A 378 28.99 13.66 -17.94
N ILE A 379 29.54 12.92 -16.97
CA ILE A 379 30.88 13.18 -16.42
C ILE A 379 31.96 12.97 -17.47
N LYS A 380 31.82 11.91 -18.27
CA LYS A 380 32.78 11.60 -19.33
C LYS A 380 32.83 12.69 -20.41
N ASN A 381 31.66 13.23 -20.77
CA ASN A 381 31.48 14.16 -21.88
C ASN A 381 31.38 15.64 -21.45
N ASP A 382 31.64 15.95 -20.17
CA ASP A 382 31.60 17.32 -19.67
C ASP A 382 32.58 18.21 -20.45
N PRO A 383 32.16 19.39 -20.96
CA PRO A 383 32.92 20.20 -21.91
C PRO A 383 34.22 20.75 -21.30
N ASP A 384 35.31 20.61 -22.04
CA ASP A 384 36.66 21.10 -21.72
C ASP A 384 36.92 22.51 -22.26
N LYS A 385 35.94 23.41 -22.14
CA LYS A 385 36.04 24.79 -22.63
C LYS A 385 36.77 25.68 -21.62
N GLU A 386 37.61 26.58 -22.12
CA GLU A 386 38.46 27.47 -21.32
C GLU A 386 37.67 28.33 -20.31
N TYR A 387 36.46 28.79 -20.65
CA TYR A 387 35.64 29.57 -19.72
C TYR A 387 35.19 28.79 -18.48
N ASN A 388 35.19 27.44 -18.55
CA ASN A 388 34.78 26.55 -17.46
C ASN A 388 35.97 26.07 -16.63
N MET A 389 37.19 26.51 -16.96
CA MET A 389 38.41 26.11 -16.29
C MET A 389 38.81 27.13 -15.20
N PRO A 390 39.13 26.69 -13.98
CA PRO A 390 39.57 27.59 -12.92
C PRO A 390 40.97 28.16 -13.22
N LYS A 391 41.11 29.48 -13.21
CA LYS A 391 42.37 30.15 -13.57
C LYS A 391 43.56 29.81 -12.65
N ASP A 392 43.28 29.37 -11.43
CA ASP A 392 44.26 29.03 -10.40
C ASP A 392 44.55 27.51 -10.32
N GLY A 393 43.92 26.70 -11.16
CA GLY A 393 44.07 25.24 -11.11
C GLY A 393 43.47 24.61 -9.85
N THR A 394 42.47 25.24 -9.21
CA THR A 394 41.77 24.63 -8.07
C THR A 394 40.90 23.43 -8.48
N VAL A 395 40.23 22.81 -7.51
CA VAL A 395 39.29 21.70 -7.72
C VAL A 395 38.15 22.16 -8.65
N HIS A 396 37.88 21.36 -9.68
CA HIS A 396 36.81 21.64 -10.65
C HIS A 396 35.45 21.28 -10.06
N GLU A 397 34.40 22.04 -10.40
CA GLU A 397 33.04 21.82 -9.90
C GLU A 397 32.51 20.41 -10.23
N LEU A 398 32.80 19.92 -11.44
CA LEU A 398 32.55 18.53 -11.84
C LEU A 398 33.05 17.50 -10.81
N THR A 399 34.24 17.72 -10.24
CA THR A 399 34.83 16.83 -9.25
C THR A 399 34.06 16.85 -7.94
N SER A 400 33.68 18.03 -7.44
CA SER A 400 32.87 18.12 -6.22
C SER A 400 31.48 17.53 -6.41
N ASN A 401 30.83 17.79 -7.55
CA ASN A 401 29.47 17.30 -7.84
C ASN A 401 29.45 15.79 -8.03
N ALA A 402 30.44 15.23 -8.73
CA ALA A 402 30.57 13.79 -8.91
C ALA A 402 30.75 13.06 -7.56
N ILE A 403 31.63 13.58 -6.71
CA ILE A 403 31.85 13.00 -5.38
C ILE A 403 30.62 13.13 -4.49
N LEU A 404 29.94 14.27 -4.49
CA LEU A 404 28.72 14.48 -3.72
C LEU A 404 27.63 13.47 -4.11
N PHE A 405 27.41 13.28 -5.40
CA PHE A 405 26.45 12.29 -5.90
C PHE A 405 26.81 10.87 -5.48
N LEU A 406 28.08 10.47 -5.63
CA LEU A 406 28.55 9.15 -5.18
C LEU A 406 28.38 8.96 -3.67
N GLN A 407 28.57 10.01 -2.86
CA GLN A 407 28.32 9.96 -1.42
C GLN A 407 26.82 9.77 -1.12
N GLN A 408 25.92 10.45 -1.83
CA GLN A 408 24.47 10.26 -1.65
C GLN A 408 24.01 8.84 -2.06
N LEU A 409 24.70 8.18 -2.98
CA LEU A 409 24.43 6.77 -3.30
C LEU A 409 24.76 5.80 -2.16
N LEU A 410 25.59 6.20 -1.19
CA LEU A 410 25.94 5.33 -0.06
C LEU A 410 24.74 5.00 0.84
N ASP A 411 23.78 5.91 0.95
CA ASP A 411 22.57 5.71 1.76
C ASP A 411 21.65 4.64 1.15
N PHE A 412 21.83 4.34 -0.15
CA PHE A 412 20.98 3.45 -0.94
C PHE A 412 21.76 2.32 -1.64
N GLN A 413 22.87 1.86 -1.06
CA GLN A 413 23.75 0.85 -1.67
C GLN A 413 23.00 -0.41 -2.15
N GLU A 414 22.14 -0.97 -1.32
CA GLU A 414 21.39 -2.18 -1.65
C GLU A 414 20.40 -1.92 -2.78
N THR A 415 19.67 -0.81 -2.71
CA THR A 415 18.66 -0.43 -3.71
C THR A 415 19.30 -0.10 -5.06
N ALA A 416 20.39 0.67 -5.08
CA ALA A 416 21.14 1.02 -6.28
C ALA A 416 21.82 -0.21 -6.91
N GLY A 417 22.43 -1.08 -6.08
CA GLY A 417 23.03 -2.32 -6.57
C GLY A 417 22.01 -3.29 -7.16
N ALA A 418 20.85 -3.46 -6.51
CA ALA A 418 19.76 -4.30 -7.03
C ALA A 418 19.17 -3.72 -8.33
N MET A 419 19.01 -2.40 -8.40
CA MET A 419 18.56 -1.69 -9.59
C MET A 419 19.49 -1.91 -10.77
N LEU A 420 20.81 -1.80 -10.60
CA LEU A 420 21.78 -2.10 -11.65
C LEU A 420 21.73 -3.58 -12.06
N ALA A 421 21.61 -4.50 -11.08
CA ALA A 421 21.56 -5.94 -11.34
C ALA A 421 20.33 -6.35 -12.15
N SER A 422 19.20 -5.66 -11.97
CA SER A 422 17.97 -5.88 -12.73
C SER A 422 18.12 -5.66 -14.24
N GLN A 423 19.08 -4.81 -14.66
CA GLN A 423 19.29 -4.48 -16.08
C GLN A 423 20.26 -5.42 -16.79
N GLU A 424 21.18 -6.07 -16.06
CA GLU A 424 22.15 -7.00 -16.66
C GLU A 424 21.58 -8.41 -16.90
N SER A 425 20.39 -8.71 -16.37
CA SER A 425 20.01 -10.09 -16.05
C SER A 425 18.65 -10.51 -16.61
N SER A 426 18.58 -10.82 -17.91
CA SER A 426 17.43 -11.55 -18.48
C SER A 426 17.52 -13.08 -18.29
N SER A 427 18.61 -13.65 -17.75
CA SER A 427 18.83 -15.10 -17.88
C SER A 427 19.89 -15.78 -16.98
N SER A 428 20.13 -15.38 -15.73
CA SER A 428 20.98 -16.20 -14.83
C SER A 428 20.60 -16.18 -13.34
N ALA A 429 20.68 -17.35 -12.69
CA ALA A 429 20.30 -17.58 -11.29
C ALA A 429 21.23 -16.90 -10.26
N SER A 430 22.38 -16.36 -10.68
CA SER A 430 23.34 -15.63 -9.85
C SER A 430 22.96 -14.15 -9.60
N SER A 431 21.95 -13.65 -10.32
CA SER A 431 21.58 -12.22 -10.38
C SER A 431 20.87 -11.70 -9.13
N TYR A 432 20.52 -12.58 -8.19
CA TYR A 432 19.82 -12.25 -6.93
C TYR A 432 20.73 -12.25 -5.70
N SER A 433 22.04 -12.51 -5.86
CA SER A 433 22.95 -12.48 -4.73
C SER A 433 23.26 -11.03 -4.33
N SER A 434 23.07 -10.69 -3.05
CA SER A 434 23.49 -9.41 -2.47
C SER A 434 24.98 -9.10 -2.78
N GLU A 435 25.82 -10.13 -2.83
CA GLU A 435 27.24 -9.97 -3.19
C GLU A 435 27.43 -9.55 -4.67
N PHE A 436 26.58 -10.05 -5.58
CA PHE A 436 26.61 -9.67 -6.98
C PHE A 436 26.20 -8.21 -7.17
N SER A 437 25.08 -7.79 -6.59
CA SER A 437 24.61 -6.40 -6.60
C SER A 437 25.64 -5.43 -6.02
N ARG A 438 26.29 -5.82 -4.92
CA ARG A 438 27.36 -5.01 -4.29
C ARG A 438 28.60 -4.89 -5.19
N LYS A 439 29.01 -5.96 -5.89
CA LYS A 439 30.10 -5.92 -6.88
C LYS A 439 29.75 -5.05 -8.08
N LEU A 440 28.50 -5.07 -8.52
CA LEU A 440 28.05 -4.26 -9.65
C LEU A 440 28.04 -2.77 -9.31
N LEU A 441 27.55 -2.40 -8.13
CA LEU A 441 27.64 -1.04 -7.61
C LEU A 441 29.10 -0.57 -7.48
N SER A 442 29.97 -1.42 -6.93
CA SER A 442 31.42 -1.15 -6.86
C SER A 442 32.03 -0.85 -8.23
N THR A 443 31.66 -1.65 -9.24
CA THR A 443 32.11 -1.48 -10.63
C THR A 443 31.60 -0.19 -11.24
N TYR A 444 30.33 0.15 -11.00
CA TYR A 444 29.72 1.41 -11.42
C TYR A 444 30.44 2.64 -10.82
N ILE A 445 30.66 2.65 -9.51
CA ILE A 445 31.36 3.76 -8.83
C ILE A 445 32.78 3.91 -9.39
N TYR A 446 33.50 2.80 -9.58
CA TYR A 446 34.82 2.83 -10.20
C TYR A 446 34.79 3.36 -11.65
N LYS A 447 33.76 2.99 -12.43
CA LYS A 447 33.54 3.53 -13.79
C LYS A 447 33.36 5.05 -13.76
N VAL A 448 32.55 5.58 -12.84
CA VAL A 448 32.33 7.03 -12.68
C VAL A 448 33.64 7.73 -12.32
N LEU A 449 34.41 7.19 -11.36
CA LEU A 449 35.72 7.74 -10.98
C LEU A 449 36.72 7.72 -12.13
N GLY A 450 36.74 6.65 -12.94
CA GLY A 450 37.58 6.55 -14.13
C GLY A 450 37.18 7.55 -15.22
N ASN A 451 35.87 7.74 -15.45
CA ASN A 451 35.35 8.75 -16.37
C ASN A 451 35.74 10.16 -15.92
N LEU A 452 35.61 10.45 -14.62
CA LEU A 452 36.02 11.72 -14.03
C LEU A 452 37.52 11.95 -14.21
N GLN A 453 38.35 10.93 -13.90
CA GLN A 453 39.80 11.02 -14.06
C GLN A 453 40.18 11.31 -15.51
N LEU A 454 39.61 10.59 -16.48
CA LEU A 454 39.88 10.80 -17.91
C LEU A 454 39.46 12.20 -18.36
N ASN A 455 38.28 12.68 -17.93
CA ASN A 455 37.79 14.00 -18.28
C ASN A 455 38.70 15.10 -17.69
N LEU A 456 39.12 14.97 -16.43
CA LEU A 456 40.07 15.89 -15.79
C LEU A 456 41.42 15.93 -16.51
N SER A 457 41.94 14.79 -16.95
CA SER A 457 43.18 14.72 -17.75
C SER A 457 43.06 15.42 -19.11
N ASN A 458 41.87 15.41 -19.72
CA ASN A 458 41.62 16.17 -20.95
C ASN A 458 41.50 17.67 -20.67
N LYS A 459 40.74 18.05 -19.64
CA LYS A 459 40.62 19.44 -19.17
C LYS A 459 41.96 20.07 -18.79
N ALA A 460 42.86 19.31 -18.16
CA ALA A 460 44.19 19.80 -17.82
C ALA A 460 44.99 20.27 -19.05
N LYS A 461 44.74 19.71 -20.24
CA LYS A 461 45.45 20.11 -21.48
C LYS A 461 45.10 21.52 -21.95
N VAL A 462 44.00 22.10 -21.45
CA VAL A 462 43.55 23.46 -21.79
C VAL A 462 44.52 24.52 -21.25
N TYR A 463 45.14 24.30 -20.09
CA TYR A 463 46.16 25.24 -19.59
C TYR A 463 47.40 25.22 -20.47
N GLU A 464 47.98 26.37 -20.78
CA GLU A 464 49.23 26.43 -21.55
C GLU A 464 50.43 25.98 -20.71
N ASP A 465 50.49 26.40 -19.44
CA ASP A 465 51.59 26.11 -18.53
C ASP A 465 51.54 24.66 -17.99
N PRO A 466 52.52 23.80 -18.30
CA PRO A 466 52.60 22.44 -17.78
C PRO A 466 52.62 22.35 -16.25
N ALA A 467 53.16 23.37 -15.56
CA ALA A 467 53.18 23.39 -14.10
C ALA A 467 51.76 23.55 -13.53
N LEU A 468 50.96 24.42 -14.15
CA LEU A 468 49.56 24.62 -13.77
C LEU A 468 48.69 23.39 -14.08
N ARG A 469 48.97 22.66 -15.18
CA ARG A 469 48.33 21.36 -15.47
C ARG A 469 48.53 20.38 -14.31
N ALA A 470 49.77 20.26 -13.85
CA ALA A 470 50.13 19.36 -12.77
C ALA A 470 49.48 19.75 -11.44
N ILE A 471 49.43 21.05 -11.11
CA ILE A 471 48.72 21.55 -9.93
C ILE A 471 47.22 21.26 -10.00
N PHE A 472 46.59 21.48 -11.16
CA PHE A 472 45.17 21.18 -11.36
C PHE A 472 44.85 19.70 -11.14
N LEU A 473 45.62 18.80 -11.76
CA LEU A 473 45.43 17.37 -11.58
C LEU A 473 45.71 16.93 -10.14
N HIS A 474 46.79 17.43 -9.53
CA HIS A 474 47.11 17.19 -8.12
C HIS A 474 45.94 17.56 -7.20
N ASN A 475 45.39 18.78 -7.35
CA ASN A 475 44.30 19.27 -6.51
C ASN A 475 43.05 18.40 -6.62
N ASN A 476 42.66 18.04 -7.84
CA ASN A 476 41.47 17.22 -8.08
C ASN A 476 41.67 15.77 -7.63
N TYR A 477 42.80 15.13 -7.94
CA TYR A 477 43.08 13.75 -7.49
C TYR A 477 43.20 13.66 -5.98
N ASN A 478 43.84 14.64 -5.33
CA ASN A 478 43.90 14.72 -3.88
C ASN A 478 42.50 14.92 -3.27
N TYR A 479 41.65 15.77 -3.86
CA TYR A 479 40.27 15.93 -3.41
C TYR A 479 39.46 14.64 -3.52
N ILE A 480 39.57 13.93 -4.65
CA ILE A 480 38.93 12.62 -4.87
C ILE A 480 39.41 11.65 -3.79
N LEU A 481 40.72 11.42 -3.67
CA LEU A 481 41.29 10.50 -2.68
C LEU A 481 40.84 10.84 -1.26
N LYS A 482 40.93 12.12 -0.85
CA LYS A 482 40.52 12.56 0.48
C LYS A 482 39.03 12.37 0.73
N SER A 483 38.20 12.50 -0.30
CA SER A 483 36.75 12.28 -0.18
C SER A 483 36.40 10.79 -0.10
N LEU A 484 37.12 9.94 -0.83
CA LEU A 484 37.02 8.49 -0.69
C LEU A 484 37.47 8.04 0.70
N GLU A 485 38.59 8.55 1.24
CA GLU A 485 39.08 8.22 2.58
C GLU A 485 38.12 8.65 3.70
N LYS A 486 37.35 9.72 3.49
CA LYS A 486 36.38 10.25 4.47
C LYS A 486 35.04 9.52 4.47
N SER A 487 34.76 8.68 3.48
CA SER A 487 33.48 8.01 3.29
C SER A 487 33.63 6.51 3.11
N GLU A 488 32.54 5.76 3.19
CA GLU A 488 32.57 4.32 2.93
C GLU A 488 32.80 3.96 1.45
N LEU A 489 32.88 4.96 0.56
CA LEU A 489 33.18 4.78 -0.85
C LEU A 489 34.47 4.00 -1.09
N ILE A 490 35.52 4.24 -0.29
CA ILE A 490 36.78 3.52 -0.45
C ILE A 490 36.62 2.02 -0.22
N GLN A 491 35.82 1.63 0.77
CA GLN A 491 35.56 0.23 1.09
C GLN A 491 34.70 -0.42 0.01
N LEU A 492 33.72 0.32 -0.52
CA LEU A 492 32.84 -0.16 -1.58
C LEU A 492 33.60 -0.35 -2.90
N VAL A 493 34.47 0.58 -3.29
CA VAL A 493 35.32 0.44 -4.49
C VAL A 493 36.35 -0.69 -4.31
N ALA A 494 36.88 -0.88 -3.11
CA ALA A 494 37.83 -1.95 -2.81
C ALA A 494 37.26 -3.37 -2.99
N VAL A 495 35.93 -3.53 -3.05
CA VAL A 495 35.27 -4.81 -3.37
C VAL A 495 35.73 -5.35 -4.72
N THR A 496 35.90 -4.49 -5.72
CA THR A 496 36.36 -4.86 -7.06
C THR A 496 37.81 -4.44 -7.32
N HIS A 497 38.23 -3.28 -6.79
CA HIS A 497 39.53 -2.66 -7.07
C HIS A 497 40.33 -2.40 -5.78
N LYS A 498 40.97 -3.45 -5.26
CA LYS A 498 41.68 -3.44 -3.95
C LYS A 498 42.79 -2.38 -3.81
N LYS A 499 43.39 -1.92 -4.91
CA LYS A 499 44.53 -0.98 -4.91
C LYS A 499 44.17 0.46 -5.28
N VAL A 500 42.88 0.82 -5.29
CA VAL A 500 42.43 2.16 -5.73
C VAL A 500 43.12 3.29 -4.97
N GLU A 501 43.33 3.15 -3.67
CA GLU A 501 44.03 4.15 -2.84
C GLU A 501 45.48 4.34 -3.31
N GLY A 502 46.21 3.24 -3.51
CA GLY A 502 47.58 3.24 -3.99
C GLY A 502 47.70 3.89 -5.37
N SER A 503 46.78 3.56 -6.28
CA SER A 503 46.75 4.15 -7.63
C SER A 503 46.59 5.67 -7.60
N TYR A 504 45.68 6.20 -6.77
CA TYR A 504 45.55 7.66 -6.63
C TYR A 504 46.76 8.30 -5.97
N ARG A 505 47.39 7.67 -4.97
CA ARG A 505 48.62 8.17 -4.36
C ARG A 505 49.77 8.25 -5.38
N GLU A 506 49.91 7.24 -6.23
CA GLU A 506 50.90 7.23 -7.32
C GLU A 506 50.65 8.36 -8.33
N LEU A 507 49.40 8.59 -8.73
CA LEU A 507 49.02 9.70 -9.62
C LEU A 507 49.35 11.07 -8.99
N ILE A 508 49.02 11.25 -7.71
CA ILE A 508 49.31 12.49 -6.97
C ILE A 508 50.81 12.76 -6.91
N GLU A 509 51.62 11.73 -6.63
CA GLU A 509 53.08 11.84 -6.57
C GLU A 509 53.69 12.17 -7.96
N GLN A 510 53.18 11.55 -9.02
CA GLN A 510 53.58 11.87 -10.39
C GLN A 510 53.33 13.35 -10.73
N GLU A 511 52.17 13.89 -10.35
CA GLU A 511 51.87 15.31 -10.60
C GLU A 511 52.72 16.26 -9.74
N ILE A 512 53.07 15.87 -8.50
CA ILE A 512 54.04 16.63 -7.69
C ILE A 512 55.40 16.71 -8.40
N GLN A 513 55.89 15.58 -8.93
CA GLN A 513 57.15 15.53 -9.67
C GLN A 513 57.09 16.36 -10.96
N ASN A 514 55.97 16.31 -11.69
CA ASN A 514 55.76 17.13 -12.89
C ASN A 514 55.79 18.63 -12.57
N TYR A 515 55.16 19.04 -11.47
CA TYR A 515 55.23 20.42 -10.99
C TYR A 515 56.66 20.81 -10.60
N GLN A 516 57.38 19.97 -9.84
CA GLN A 516 58.76 20.24 -9.43
C GLN A 516 59.70 20.40 -10.64
N ARG A 517 59.49 19.65 -11.73
CA ARG A 517 60.27 19.80 -12.97
C ARG A 517 60.18 21.19 -13.59
N SER A 518 59.11 21.96 -13.33
CA SER A 518 59.02 23.34 -13.80
C SER A 518 60.12 24.25 -13.23
N TRP A 519 60.61 23.94 -12.02
CA TRP A 519 61.71 24.64 -11.37
C TRP A 519 63.08 24.32 -11.96
N LEU A 520 63.20 23.27 -12.78
CA LEU A 520 64.47 22.92 -13.43
C LEU A 520 65.01 24.08 -14.27
N LYS A 521 64.14 24.84 -14.94
CA LYS A 521 64.55 26.04 -15.69
C LYS A 521 65.29 27.05 -14.81
N VAL A 522 64.94 27.15 -13.53
CA VAL A 522 65.61 28.04 -12.57
C VAL A 522 66.85 27.36 -12.00
N THR A 523 66.72 26.12 -11.53
CA THR A 523 67.82 25.42 -10.84
C THR A 523 68.95 25.05 -11.79
N GLU A 524 68.69 24.81 -13.07
CA GLU A 524 69.72 24.53 -14.08
C GLU A 524 70.74 25.68 -14.16
N HIS A 525 70.31 26.93 -14.05
CA HIS A 525 71.21 28.09 -14.03
C HIS A 525 72.14 28.11 -12.80
N LEU A 526 71.77 27.39 -11.73
CA LEU A 526 72.52 27.29 -10.48
C LEU A 526 73.30 25.97 -10.37
N THR A 527 73.23 25.08 -11.38
CA THR A 527 73.99 23.83 -11.36
C THR A 527 75.47 24.08 -11.62
N GLU A 528 76.35 23.29 -11.00
CA GLU A 528 77.81 23.39 -11.16
C GLU A 528 78.29 23.35 -12.61
N ARG A 529 77.50 22.77 -13.53
CA ARG A 529 77.78 22.75 -14.97
C ARG A 529 77.65 24.13 -15.64
N ASN A 530 76.79 25.00 -15.12
CA ASN A 530 76.52 26.33 -15.65
C ASN A 530 77.17 27.44 -14.81
N ILE A 531 77.79 27.09 -13.69
CA ILE A 531 78.64 28.00 -12.92
C ILE A 531 80.03 27.98 -13.58
N PRO A 532 80.61 29.15 -13.94
CA PRO A 532 81.94 29.20 -14.52
C PRO A 532 82.97 28.59 -13.54
N ALA A 533 83.81 27.69 -14.05
CA ALA A 533 84.89 27.10 -13.26
C ALA A 533 85.90 28.19 -12.86
N PHE A 534 85.87 28.60 -11.59
CA PHE A 534 86.85 29.54 -11.06
C PHE A 534 88.19 28.81 -10.84
N GLN A 535 89.19 29.07 -11.69
CA GLN A 535 90.57 28.68 -11.39
C GLN A 535 91.13 29.58 -10.27
N PRO A 536 91.87 29.02 -9.30
CA PRO A 536 92.52 29.85 -8.27
C PRO A 536 93.49 30.85 -8.93
N GLY A 537 93.20 32.15 -8.81
CA GLY A 537 94.08 33.24 -9.28
C GLY A 537 93.57 34.08 -10.45
N THR A 538 92.41 33.78 -11.05
CA THR A 538 91.84 34.60 -12.14
C THR A 538 91.01 35.76 -11.57
N LYS A 539 91.36 37.00 -11.89
CA LYS A 539 90.54 38.18 -11.56
C LYS A 539 89.29 38.20 -12.44
N VAL A 540 88.12 38.27 -11.83
CA VAL A 540 86.84 38.48 -12.50
C VAL A 540 86.89 39.87 -13.16
N ARG A 541 86.66 39.92 -14.47
CA ARG A 541 86.72 41.15 -15.26
C ARG A 541 85.34 41.76 -15.41
#